data_AF-H1LHK2-F1
#
_entry.id   AF-H1LHK2-F1
#
_cell.length_a   1.000
_cell.length_b   1.000
_cell.length_c   1.000
_cell.angle_alpha   90.00
_cell.angle_beta   90.00
_cell.angle_gamma   90.00
#
_symmetry.space_group_name_H-M   'P 1'
#
loop_
_entity.id
_entity.type
_entity.pdbx_description
1 polymer ?
#
loop_
_entity_poly.entity_id
_entity_poly.type
_entity_poly.pdbx_seq_one_letter_code
_entity_poly.pdbx_strand_id
1 'polypeptide(L)' 'MVTVNPRKTSQICSSCGYDDGKHTLDIRQWTCPNCGINHDRDINAAKNILSA' A
#
# COMPACT_ATOMS: atom_id res chain seq x y z
N MET A 1 -10.50 -18.92 -8.29
CA MET A 1 -10.13 -17.88 -7.32
C MET A 1 -8.62 -17.76 -7.33
N VAL A 2 -8.06 -16.55 -7.46
CA VAL A 2 -6.61 -16.35 -7.31
C VAL A 2 -6.36 -16.11 -5.83
N THR A 3 -5.58 -16.99 -5.20
CA THR A 3 -5.23 -16.87 -3.79
C THR A 3 -4.04 -15.91 -3.68
N VAL A 4 -4.31 -14.63 -3.44
CA VAL A 4 -3.27 -13.63 -3.15
C VAL A 4 -3.04 -13.57 -1.65
N ASN A 5 -1.78 -13.46 -1.21
CA ASN A 5 -1.46 -13.23 0.19
C ASN A 5 -1.65 -11.73 0.49
N PRO A 6 -2.69 -11.30 1.22
CA PRO A 6 -3.00 -9.88 1.39
C PRO A 6 -2.07 -9.20 2.41
N ARG A 7 -1.04 -9.88 2.93
CA ARG A 7 -0.15 -9.31 3.95
C ARG A 7 0.57 -8.08 3.38
N LYS A 8 0.40 -6.96 4.08
CA LYS A 8 1.09 -5.68 3.85
C LYS A 8 0.84 -4.98 2.51
N THR A 9 -0.11 -5.42 1.68
CA THR A 9 -0.40 -4.76 0.40
C THR A 9 -0.86 -3.31 0.57
N SER A 10 -1.47 -2.96 1.71
CA SER A 10 -1.86 -1.56 2.01
C SER A 10 -0.73 -0.71 2.62
N GLN A 11 0.38 -1.34 3.04
CA GLN A 11 1.49 -0.73 3.80
C GLN A 11 2.73 -0.51 2.93
N ILE A 12 2.86 -1.30 1.87
CA ILE A 12 3.94 -1.16 0.89
C ILE A 12 3.56 -0.09 -0.11
N CYS A 13 4.42 0.90 -0.34
CA CYS A 13 4.28 1.87 -1.39
C CYS A 13 4.29 1.17 -2.76
N SER A 14 3.19 1.20 -3.50
CA SER A 14 3.13 0.59 -4.83
C SER A 14 4.03 1.25 -5.88
N SER A 15 4.62 2.43 -5.56
CA SER A 15 5.49 3.16 -6.48
C SER A 15 6.96 2.85 -6.29
N CYS A 16 7.41 2.63 -5.04
CA CYS A 16 8.84 2.45 -4.73
C CYS A 16 9.15 1.20 -3.89
N GLY A 17 8.13 0.46 -3.45
CA GLY A 17 8.27 -0.74 -2.63
C GLY A 17 8.59 -0.50 -1.15
N TYR A 18 8.61 0.77 -0.70
CA TYR A 18 8.87 1.11 0.70
C TYR A 18 7.77 0.61 1.63
N ASP A 19 8.11 -0.13 2.68
CA ASP A 19 7.19 -0.58 3.72
C ASP A 19 7.13 0.49 4.82
N ASP A 20 6.03 1.26 4.83
CA ASP A 20 5.80 2.31 5.84
C ASP A 20 5.23 1.76 7.16
N GLY A 21 5.04 0.44 7.23
CA GLY A 21 4.55 -0.24 8.41
C GLY A 21 3.04 -0.11 8.62
N LYS A 22 2.59 -0.34 9.85
CA LYS A 22 1.16 -0.36 10.16
C LYS A 22 0.59 1.05 10.23
N HIS A 23 -0.27 1.38 9.28
CA HIS A 23 -1.15 2.55 9.39
C HIS A 23 -2.41 2.17 10.16
N THR A 24 -2.90 3.11 10.96
CA THR A 24 -4.19 2.96 11.65
C THR A 24 -5.33 3.05 10.62
N LEU A 25 -6.49 2.44 10.95
CA LEU A 25 -7.62 2.33 10.01
C LEU A 25 -8.27 3.68 9.66
N ASP A 26 -8.02 4.72 10.44
CA ASP A 26 -8.41 6.11 10.17
C ASP A 26 -7.56 6.76 9.08
N ILE A 27 -6.33 6.28 8.84
CA ILE A 27 -5.45 6.81 7.80
C ILE A 27 -5.89 6.24 6.44
N ARG A 28 -6.71 7.02 5.73
CA ARG A 28 -7.17 6.76 4.36
C ARG A 28 -6.13 7.14 3.32
N GLN A 29 -5.47 8.27 3.54
CA GLN A 29 -4.45 8.81 2.65
C GLN A 29 -3.17 9.06 3.42
N TRP A 30 -2.04 8.79 2.78
CA TRP A 30 -0.74 8.99 3.37
C TRP A 30 0.28 9.31 2.28
N THR A 31 1.31 10.07 2.64
CA THR A 31 2.42 10.38 1.75
C THR A 31 3.58 9.47 2.06
N CYS A 32 4.11 8.78 1.05
CA CYS A 32 5.27 7.91 1.21
C CYS A 32 6.49 8.75 1.64
N PRO A 33 7.13 8.47 2.79
CA PRO A 33 8.30 9.25 3.24
C PRO A 33 9.54 8.97 2.38
N ASN A 34 9.56 7.86 1.63
CA ASN A 34 10.69 7.51 0.76
C ASN A 34 10.64 8.19 -0.61
N CYS A 35 9.46 8.24 -1.26
CA CYS A 35 9.34 8.77 -2.62
C CYS A 35 8.42 10.00 -2.75
N GLY A 36 7.76 10.42 -1.67
CA GLY A 36 6.90 11.62 -1.64
C GLY A 36 5.55 11.47 -2.36
N ILE A 37 5.19 10.29 -2.85
CA ILE A 37 3.89 10.07 -3.50
C ILE A 37 2.77 10.01 -2.46
N ASN A 38 1.65 10.67 -2.76
CA ASN A 38 0.43 10.53 -1.99
C ASN A 38 -0.33 9.27 -2.43
N HIS A 39 -0.65 8.42 -1.47
CA HIS A 39 -1.37 7.17 -1.66
C HIS A 39 -2.74 7.24 -0.98
N ASP A 40 -3.74 6.71 -1.67
CA ASP A 40 -4.95 6.21 -1.02
C ASP A 40 -4.74 4.74 -0.66
N ARG A 41 -5.10 4.36 0.57
CA ARG A 41 -4.84 3.02 1.12
C ARG A 41 -5.46 1.91 0.28
N ASP A 42 -6.69 2.09 -0.17
CA ASP A 42 -7.45 1.05 -0.88
C ASP A 42 -6.96 0.93 -2.32
N ILE A 43 -6.67 2.06 -2.97
CA ILE A 43 -6.05 2.10 -4.31
C ILE A 43 -4.64 1.48 -4.29
N ASN A 44 -3.83 1.80 -3.27
CA ASN A 44 -2.48 1.27 -3.12
C ASN A 44 -2.50 -0.26 -2.91
N ALA A 45 -3.40 -0.75 -2.06
CA ALA A 45 -3.60 -2.18 -1.88
C ALA A 45 -3.99 -2.88 -3.18
N ALA A 46 -4.92 -2.31 -3.96
CA ALA A 46 -5.34 -2.85 -5.25
C ALA A 46 -4.17 -2.91 -6.26
N LYS A 47 -3.34 -1.86 -6.32
CA LYS A 47 -2.14 -1.84 -7.18
C LYS A 47 -1.13 -2.91 -6.78
N ASN A 48 -0.88 -3.07 -5.49
CA ASN A 48 0.05 -4.09 -5.00
C ASN A 48 -0.47 -5.52 -5.23
N ILE A 49 -1.79 -5.73 -5.14
CA ILE A 49 -2.42 -7.02 -5.48
C ILE A 49 -2.33 -7.30 -6.99
N LEU A 50 -2.54 -6.29 -7.85
CA LEU A 50 -2.40 -6.44 -9.29
C LEU A 50 -0.96 -6.77 -9.72
N SER A 51 0.02 -6.26 -8.96
CA SER A 51 1.44 -6.50 -9.19
C SER A 51 1.96 -7.82 -8.57
N ALA A 52 1.11 -8.57 -7.85
CA ALA A 52 1.48 -9.79 -7.14
C ALA A 52 1.28 -11.07 -7.96
#